data_AF-A0A2T9ZVA0-F1
#
_entry.id   AF-A0A2T9ZVA0-F1
#
_cell.length_a   1.000
_cell.length_b   1.000
_cell.length_c   1.000
_cell.angle_alpha   90.00
_cell.angle_beta   90.00
_cell.angle_gamma   90.00
#
_symmetry.space_group_name_H-M   'P 1'
#
loop_
_entity.id
_entity.type
_entity.pdbx_description
1 polymer ?
#
loop_
_entity_poly.entity_id
_entity_poly.type
_entity_poly.pdbx_seq_one_letter_code
_entity_poly.pdbx_strand_id
1 'polypeptide(L)'
;MKKLIIYIFAMVAVVVSGGALAGTVIDAGTFSENGDTYTPSPYSGLFTDIYHLDIETSGLLINFSGSHQGMAGDDLLLTNINDETEYHLAPMFSETLSLGVGSYVFTLSGFALNALDSKVHSDYDLVIKAVPLPAAVWLFGSALIGFISFSVRRKI
;
A
#
# COMPACT_ATOMS: atom_id res chain seq x y z
N MET A 1 -41.58 24.03 -16.28
CA MET A 1 -40.21 24.44 -15.88
C MET A 1 -39.35 23.19 -15.81
N LYS A 2 -38.38 23.04 -16.74
CA LYS A 2 -37.50 21.85 -16.79
C LYS A 2 -36.38 22.05 -15.77
N LYS A 3 -36.28 21.14 -14.78
CA LYS A 3 -35.21 21.18 -13.77
C LYS A 3 -33.99 20.45 -14.31
N LEU A 4 -32.87 21.16 -14.42
CA LEU A 4 -31.57 20.60 -14.72
C LEU A 4 -31.07 19.91 -13.43
N ILE A 5 -30.95 18.58 -13.46
CA ILE A 5 -30.38 17.80 -12.35
C ILE A 5 -28.91 17.59 -12.67
N ILE A 6 -28.04 18.21 -11.89
CA ILE A 6 -26.59 18.02 -11.95
C ILE A 6 -26.27 16.83 -11.04
N TYR A 7 -25.82 15.72 -11.63
CA TYR A 7 -25.29 14.58 -10.89
C TYR A 7 -23.82 14.87 -10.58
N ILE A 8 -23.50 15.14 -9.32
CA ILE A 8 -22.13 15.21 -8.84
C ILE A 8 -21.67 13.77 -8.57
N PHE A 9 -20.82 13.23 -9.44
CA PHE A 9 -20.08 11.99 -9.19
C PHE A 9 -18.90 12.32 -8.27
N ALA A 10 -18.96 11.89 -7.00
CA ALA A 10 -17.80 11.89 -6.14
C ALA A 10 -16.91 10.69 -6.52
N MET A 11 -15.88 10.93 -7.31
CA MET A 11 -14.79 9.97 -7.50
C MET A 11 -13.96 9.93 -6.21
N VAL A 12 -13.87 8.76 -5.58
CA VAL A 12 -12.84 8.50 -4.57
C VAL A 12 -11.55 8.24 -5.34
N ALA A 13 -10.71 9.26 -5.44
CA ALA A 13 -9.39 9.14 -6.04
C ALA A 13 -8.40 8.73 -4.95
N VAL A 14 -7.94 7.48 -4.98
CA VAL A 14 -6.72 7.12 -4.25
C VAL A 14 -5.57 7.60 -5.12
N VAL A 15 -4.91 8.67 -4.72
CA VAL A 15 -3.68 9.12 -5.36
C VAL A 15 -2.54 8.31 -4.74
N VAL A 16 -2.19 7.19 -5.37
CA VAL A 16 -0.90 6.54 -5.11
C VAL A 16 0.13 7.32 -5.89
N SER A 17 0.72 8.35 -5.28
CA SER A 17 1.93 8.95 -5.83
C SER A 17 3.09 8.00 -5.56
N GLY A 18 3.35 7.12 -6.52
CA GLY A 18 4.62 6.42 -6.62
C GLY A 18 5.72 7.40 -6.97
N GLY A 19 6.08 8.26 -6.01
CA GLY A 19 7.38 8.90 -6.05
C GLY A 19 8.38 7.78 -5.81
N ALA A 20 9.03 7.32 -6.88
CA ALA A 20 10.37 6.76 -6.75
C ALA A 20 11.27 7.90 -6.26
N LEU A 21 11.10 8.32 -5.01
CA LEU A 21 12.19 8.91 -4.27
C LEU A 21 13.20 7.78 -4.24
N ALA A 22 14.24 7.91 -5.05
CA ALA A 22 15.39 7.04 -5.01
C ALA A 22 15.73 6.89 -3.52
N GLY A 23 15.35 5.74 -2.95
CA GLY A 23 15.80 5.35 -1.64
C GLY A 23 17.31 5.48 -1.75
N THR A 24 17.89 6.37 -0.96
CA THR A 24 19.33 6.40 -0.83
C THR A 24 19.68 5.03 -0.29
N VAL A 25 20.08 4.13 -1.17
CA VAL A 25 20.83 2.94 -0.81
C VAL A 25 22.02 3.50 -0.05
N ILE A 26 21.98 3.46 1.27
CA ILE A 26 23.15 3.72 2.09
C ILE A 26 24.01 2.47 1.90
N ASP A 27 24.66 2.40 0.74
CA ASP A 27 25.85 1.60 0.56
C ASP A 27 26.88 2.24 1.49
N ALA A 28 27.02 1.65 2.68
CA ALA A 28 28.11 1.98 3.59
C ALA A 28 29.40 1.42 2.99
N GLY A 29 29.79 1.92 1.82
CA GLY A 29 31.14 1.79 1.31
C GLY A 29 32.07 2.34 2.39
N THR A 30 32.98 1.51 2.87
CA THR A 30 33.98 1.95 3.84
C THR A 30 35.07 2.68 3.10
N PHE A 31 35.20 4.00 3.32
CA PHE A 31 36.44 4.69 3.02
C PHE A 31 37.46 4.25 4.06
N SER A 32 38.44 3.45 3.67
CA SER A 32 39.44 2.93 4.59
C SER A 32 40.56 3.95 4.81
N GLU A 33 40.90 4.73 3.77
CA GLU A 33 41.98 5.70 3.80
C GLU A 33 41.69 6.95 2.94
N ASN A 34 42.48 8.01 3.18
CA ASN A 34 42.35 9.28 2.46
C ASN A 34 42.90 9.14 1.03
N GLY A 35 42.01 9.16 0.02
CA GLY A 35 42.36 8.97 -1.39
C GLY A 35 41.83 7.69 -2.02
N ASP A 36 41.05 6.89 -1.30
CA ASP A 36 40.45 5.67 -1.84
C ASP A 36 39.44 5.96 -2.96
N THR A 37 39.48 5.12 -4.00
CA THR A 37 38.43 5.06 -5.01
C THR A 37 37.21 4.39 -4.38
N TYR A 38 36.03 5.01 -4.50
CA TYR A 38 34.77 4.45 -4.00
C TYR A 38 34.65 3.00 -4.49
N THR A 39 34.82 2.07 -3.56
CA THR A 39 34.60 0.64 -3.79
C THR A 39 33.23 0.35 -3.18
N PRO A 40 32.16 0.28 -4.00
CA PRO A 40 30.85 -0.10 -3.48
C PRO A 40 31.02 -1.42 -2.75
N SER A 41 30.44 -1.55 -1.55
CA SER A 41 30.50 -2.83 -0.83
C SER A 41 29.89 -3.89 -1.75
N PRO A 42 30.63 -4.93 -2.16
CA PRO A 42 30.12 -5.92 -3.09
C PRO A 42 28.99 -6.79 -2.49
N TYR A 43 28.56 -6.50 -1.26
CA TYR A 43 27.84 -7.42 -0.40
C TYR A 43 26.67 -6.85 0.37
N SER A 44 26.19 -5.61 0.16
CA SER A 44 25.05 -5.23 0.99
C SER A 44 23.91 -6.18 0.69
N GLY A 45 23.47 -6.38 -0.57
CA GLY A 45 22.29 -7.20 -0.93
C GLY A 45 20.99 -6.73 -0.28
N LEU A 46 21.10 -6.01 0.83
CA LEU A 46 20.15 -5.26 1.57
C LEU A 46 19.53 -4.22 0.64
N PHE A 47 18.21 -4.28 0.59
CA PHE A 47 17.41 -3.29 -0.09
C PHE A 47 16.33 -2.82 0.89
N THR A 48 15.83 -1.62 0.66
CA THR A 48 14.73 -1.05 1.42
C THR A 48 13.98 -0.11 0.49
N ASP A 49 12.75 -0.49 0.16
CA ASP A 49 11.84 0.27 -0.66
C ASP A 49 10.73 0.86 0.19
N ILE A 50 10.38 2.11 -0.08
CA ILE A 50 9.48 2.91 0.74
C ILE A 50 8.38 3.50 -0.14
N TYR A 51 7.12 3.30 0.25
CA TYR A 51 5.93 3.77 -0.43
C TYR A 51 5.08 4.59 0.52
N HIS A 52 4.68 5.78 0.10
CA HIS A 52 3.79 6.64 0.86
C HIS A 52 2.34 6.47 0.41
N LEU A 53 1.43 6.29 1.36
CA LEU A 53 0.00 6.17 1.12
C LEU A 53 -0.76 7.18 1.95
N ASP A 54 -1.51 8.07 1.30
CA ASP A 54 -2.42 8.99 1.97
C ASP A 54 -3.85 8.49 1.84
N ILE A 55 -4.47 8.19 2.99
CA ILE A 55 -5.83 7.67 3.08
C ILE A 55 -6.75 8.78 3.54
N GLU A 56 -7.59 9.27 2.63
CA GLU A 56 -8.53 10.37 2.91
C GLU A 56 -9.86 9.92 3.52
N THR A 57 -10.17 8.61 3.49
CA THR A 57 -11.43 8.06 3.97
C THR A 57 -11.23 6.89 4.93
N SER A 58 -11.91 6.92 6.08
CA SER A 58 -11.79 5.86 7.08
C SER A 58 -12.48 4.58 6.66
N GLY A 59 -11.95 3.43 7.04
CA GLY A 59 -12.56 2.13 6.79
C GLY A 59 -12.35 1.64 5.36
N LEU A 60 -11.40 2.24 4.64
CA LEU A 60 -10.94 1.71 3.36
C LEU A 60 -10.23 0.38 3.62
N LEU A 61 -10.72 -0.68 2.98
CA LEU A 61 -10.04 -1.96 2.96
C LEU A 61 -8.96 -1.90 1.87
N ILE A 62 -7.71 -2.12 2.25
CA ILE A 62 -6.57 -2.16 1.32
C ILE A 62 -5.99 -3.56 1.34
N ASN A 63 -5.85 -4.14 0.15
CA ASN A 63 -5.18 -5.41 -0.05
C ASN A 63 -3.72 -5.16 -0.47
N PHE A 64 -2.80 -5.71 0.30
CA PHE A 64 -1.38 -5.79 0.02
C PHE A 64 -1.07 -7.21 -0.43
N SER A 65 -0.67 -7.36 -1.69
CA SER A 65 -0.47 -8.69 -2.29
C SER A 65 0.72 -8.76 -3.24
N GLY A 66 1.25 -9.96 -3.44
CA GLY A 66 2.23 -10.24 -4.49
C GLY A 66 3.17 -11.41 -4.16
N SER A 67 4.36 -11.40 -4.76
CA SER A 67 5.35 -12.46 -4.59
C SER A 67 6.78 -11.96 -4.68
N HIS A 68 7.73 -12.67 -4.08
CA HIS A 68 9.16 -12.41 -4.24
C HIS A 68 9.91 -13.69 -4.64
N GLN A 69 11.04 -13.54 -5.32
CA GLN A 69 11.96 -14.60 -5.68
C GLN A 69 13.39 -14.17 -5.38
N GLY A 70 14.22 -15.12 -4.92
CA GLY A 70 15.64 -14.87 -4.73
C GLY A 70 15.94 -13.83 -3.65
N MET A 71 15.08 -13.70 -2.63
CA MET A 71 15.25 -12.78 -1.51
C MET A 71 15.15 -13.56 -0.19
N ALA A 72 15.80 -13.06 0.85
CA ALA A 72 15.81 -13.66 2.19
C ALA A 72 15.71 -12.59 3.27
N GLY A 73 15.15 -12.95 4.43
CA GLY A 73 15.02 -12.06 5.57
C GLY A 73 14.20 -10.81 5.26
N ASP A 74 13.17 -10.97 4.44
CA ASP A 74 12.26 -9.92 4.05
C ASP A 74 11.34 -9.52 5.22
N ASP A 75 11.16 -8.21 5.38
CA ASP A 75 10.24 -7.60 6.33
C ASP A 75 9.36 -6.59 5.60
N LEU A 76 8.06 -6.73 5.81
CA LEU A 76 7.04 -5.89 5.24
C LEU A 76 6.34 -5.16 6.39
N LEU A 77 6.54 -3.85 6.44
CA LEU A 77 6.06 -3.01 7.52
C LEU A 77 5.22 -1.88 6.97
N LEU A 78 3.99 -1.75 7.43
CA LEU A 78 3.18 -0.56 7.21
C LEU A 78 3.12 0.25 8.51
N THR A 79 3.55 1.50 8.48
CA THR A 79 3.56 2.39 9.64
C THR A 79 2.64 3.58 9.38
N ASN A 80 1.73 3.88 10.31
CA ASN A 80 0.98 5.13 10.29
C ASN A 80 1.82 6.25 10.90
N ILE A 81 2.11 7.30 10.12
CA ILE A 81 3.00 8.39 10.54
C ILE A 81 2.35 9.23 11.66
N ASN A 82 1.03 9.27 11.72
CA ASN A 82 0.32 10.16 12.64
C ASN A 82 0.31 9.64 14.08
N ASP A 83 0.29 8.32 14.26
CA ASP A 83 0.17 7.66 15.57
C ASP A 83 1.22 6.58 15.83
N GLU A 84 2.18 6.41 14.90
CA GLU A 84 3.28 5.44 14.97
C GLU A 84 2.80 3.98 15.08
N THR A 85 1.55 3.69 14.70
CA THR A 85 1.04 2.32 14.70
C THR A 85 1.69 1.51 13.57
N GLU A 86 2.16 0.32 13.92
CA GLU A 86 2.88 -0.58 13.02
C GLU A 86 2.04 -1.82 12.70
N TYR A 87 2.00 -2.19 11.42
CA TYR A 87 1.38 -3.39 10.91
C TYR A 87 2.46 -4.23 10.23
N HIS A 88 2.92 -5.27 10.91
CA HIS A 88 3.82 -6.26 10.32
C HIS A 88 3.01 -7.19 9.42
N LEU A 89 3.34 -7.17 8.14
CA LEU A 89 2.74 -8.03 7.15
C LEU A 89 3.60 -9.28 7.02
N ALA A 90 2.98 -10.45 6.96
CA ALA A 90 3.72 -11.70 6.83
C ALA A 90 4.55 -11.74 5.52
N PRO A 91 5.70 -12.43 5.49
CA PRO A 91 6.59 -12.50 4.33
C PRO A 91 5.95 -13.14 3.07
N MET A 92 4.84 -13.85 3.23
CA MET A 92 3.97 -14.26 2.12
C MET A 92 2.73 -13.37 2.08
N PHE A 93 2.74 -12.40 1.18
CA PHE A 93 1.91 -11.21 1.28
C PHE A 93 0.63 -11.36 0.47
N SER A 94 -0.46 -11.67 1.18
CA SER A 94 -1.83 -11.42 0.75
C SER A 94 -2.65 -11.04 1.99
N GLU A 95 -2.45 -9.81 2.45
CA GLU A 95 -3.08 -9.27 3.65
C GLU A 95 -4.07 -8.16 3.29
N THR A 96 -5.22 -8.17 3.96
CA THR A 96 -6.22 -7.11 3.80
C THR A 96 -6.38 -6.35 5.11
N LEU A 97 -6.00 -5.08 5.10
CA LEU A 97 -6.08 -4.20 6.26
C LEU A 97 -7.23 -3.19 6.10
N SER A 98 -7.93 -2.93 7.20
CA SER A 98 -8.86 -1.80 7.28
C SER A 98 -8.12 -0.61 7.87
N LEU A 99 -7.85 0.40 7.02
CA LEU A 99 -7.09 1.57 7.43
C LEU A 99 -8.01 2.75 7.77
N GLY A 100 -7.61 3.51 8.79
CA GLY A 100 -8.20 4.80 9.12
C GLY A 100 -7.69 5.91 8.20
N VAL A 101 -8.28 7.11 8.33
CA VAL A 101 -7.74 8.31 7.69
C VAL A 101 -6.35 8.60 8.24
N GLY A 102 -5.37 8.82 7.36
CA GLY A 102 -4.00 9.11 7.78
C GLY A 102 -2.98 8.94 6.67
N SER A 103 -1.73 9.25 7.00
CA SER A 103 -0.57 9.06 6.13
C SER A 103 0.20 7.84 6.60
N TYR A 104 0.44 6.90 5.69
CA TYR A 104 1.12 5.65 5.97
C TYR A 104 2.39 5.54 5.15
N VAL A 105 3.40 4.88 5.72
CA VAL A 105 4.64 4.48 5.06
C VAL A 105 4.66 2.97 5.01
N PHE A 106 4.61 2.41 3.81
CA PHE A 106 4.87 1.01 3.58
C PHE A 106 6.35 0.84 3.27
N THR A 107 7.02 -0.01 4.02
CA THR A 107 8.44 -0.35 3.88
C THR A 107 8.55 -1.83 3.55
N LEU A 108 9.24 -2.13 2.45
CA LEU A 108 9.68 -3.47 2.11
C LEU A 108 11.20 -3.48 2.23
N SER A 109 11.72 -4.32 3.12
CA SER A 109 13.16 -4.49 3.27
C SER A 109 13.52 -5.96 3.22
N GLY A 110 14.78 -6.26 2.92
CA GLY A 110 15.28 -7.63 2.92
C GLY A 110 16.64 -7.73 2.28
N PHE A 111 17.06 -8.95 1.96
CA PHE A 111 18.34 -9.22 1.31
C PHE A 111 18.15 -9.95 -0.02
N ALA A 112 18.61 -9.35 -1.11
CA ALA A 112 18.64 -9.92 -2.45
C ALA A 112 19.80 -10.91 -2.60
N LEU A 113 19.48 -12.18 -2.83
CA LEU A 113 20.45 -13.27 -2.92
C LEU A 113 21.37 -13.17 -4.15
N ASN A 114 20.98 -12.40 -5.17
CA ASN A 114 21.83 -12.11 -6.33
C ASN A 114 23.13 -11.37 -5.94
N ALA A 115 23.18 -10.73 -4.77
CA ALA A 115 24.40 -10.15 -4.20
C ALA A 115 25.41 -11.21 -3.73
N LEU A 116 24.96 -12.43 -3.41
CA LEU A 116 25.84 -13.55 -3.04
C LEU A 116 26.23 -14.40 -4.25
N ASP A 117 25.32 -14.56 -5.21
CA ASP A 117 25.56 -15.29 -6.46
C ASP A 117 24.80 -14.61 -7.60
N SER A 118 25.53 -14.03 -8.56
CA SER A 118 24.97 -13.32 -9.71
C SER A 118 24.13 -14.21 -10.65
N LYS A 119 24.15 -15.53 -10.47
CA LYS A 119 23.26 -16.47 -11.17
C LYS A 119 21.86 -16.56 -10.56
N VAL A 120 21.68 -16.11 -9.33
CA VAL A 120 20.38 -16.04 -8.68
C VAL A 120 19.69 -14.78 -9.18
N HIS A 121 18.44 -14.91 -9.65
CA HIS A 121 17.61 -13.77 -9.98
C HIS A 121 16.80 -13.38 -8.75
N SER A 122 16.91 -12.12 -8.34
CA SER A 122 16.19 -11.53 -7.21
C SER A 122 15.22 -10.48 -7.72
N ASP A 123 13.93 -10.68 -7.46
CA ASP A 123 12.86 -9.79 -7.91
C ASP A 123 11.64 -9.91 -6.99
N TYR A 124 10.81 -8.87 -6.95
CA TYR A 124 9.54 -8.88 -6.25
C TYR A 124 8.44 -8.13 -7.03
N ASP A 125 7.22 -8.62 -6.91
CA ASP A 125 6.01 -7.96 -7.41
C ASP A 125 5.17 -7.54 -6.20
N LEU A 126 4.88 -6.23 -6.08
CA LEU A 126 4.04 -5.65 -5.04
C LEU A 126 2.82 -4.98 -5.66
N VAL A 127 1.65 -5.44 -5.24
CA VAL A 127 0.36 -4.93 -5.69
C VAL A 127 -0.42 -4.42 -4.49
N ILE A 128 -0.59 -3.10 -4.45
CA ILE A 128 -1.44 -2.41 -3.47
C ILE A 128 -2.74 -2.00 -4.14
N LYS A 129 -3.87 -2.54 -3.67
CA LYS A 129 -5.19 -2.27 -4.24
C LYS A 129 -6.20 -1.92 -3.15
N ALA A 130 -6.88 -0.80 -3.32
CA ALA A 130 -8.10 -0.53 -2.58
C ALA A 130 -9.15 -1.58 -2.96
N VAL A 131 -9.69 -2.28 -1.96
CA VAL A 131 -10.81 -3.21 -2.16
C VAL A 131 -12.05 -2.35 -2.35
N PRO A 132 -12.77 -2.47 -3.49
CA PRO A 132 -13.99 -1.73 -3.70
C PRO A 132 -14.96 -2.04 -2.56
N LEU A 133 -15.33 -1.01 -1.79
CA LEU A 133 -16.45 -1.15 -0.87
C LEU A 133 -17.66 -1.57 -1.71
N PRO A 134 -18.30 -2.71 -1.41
CA PRO A 134 -19.33 -3.22 -2.28
C PRO A 134 -20.42 -2.15 -2.38
N ALA A 135 -20.69 -1.72 -3.61
CA ALA A 135 -21.79 -0.81 -3.96
C ALA A 135 -23.15 -1.26 -3.38
N ALA A 136 -23.21 -2.50 -2.90
CA ALA A 136 -24.17 -3.03 -1.93
C ALA A 136 -24.66 -2.02 -0.89
N VAL A 137 -23.81 -1.23 -0.21
CA VAL A 137 -24.34 -0.30 0.82
C VAL A 137 -25.28 0.75 0.20
N TRP A 138 -24.98 1.23 -1.00
CA TRP A 138 -25.84 2.15 -1.75
C TRP A 138 -27.07 1.47 -2.34
N LEU A 139 -26.92 0.27 -2.90
CA LEU A 139 -28.02 -0.50 -3.47
C LEU A 139 -29.01 -0.97 -2.40
N PHE A 140 -28.51 -1.50 -1.28
CA PHE A 140 -29.32 -1.93 -0.16
C PHE A 140 -29.86 -0.76 0.64
N GLY A 141 -29.10 0.35 0.78
CA GLY A 141 -29.59 1.57 1.45
C GLY A 141 -30.79 2.18 0.72
N SER A 142 -30.69 2.33 -0.61
CA SER A 142 -31.80 2.86 -1.42
C SER A 142 -33.01 1.92 -1.46
N ALA A 143 -32.77 0.60 -1.58
CA ALA A 143 -33.83 -0.40 -1.52
C ALA A 143 -34.54 -0.43 -0.17
N LEU A 144 -33.81 -0.32 0.95
CA LEU A 144 -34.37 -0.31 2.31
C LEU A 144 -35.26 0.91 2.54
N ILE A 145 -34.83 2.10 2.11
CA ILE A 145 -35.65 3.33 2.20
C ILE A 145 -36.94 3.17 1.37
N GLY A 146 -36.84 2.59 0.17
CA GLY A 146 -38.01 2.26 -0.65
C GLY A 146 -38.95 1.28 0.05
N PHE A 147 -38.40 0.26 0.71
CA PHE A 147 -39.18 -0.75 1.44
C PHE A 147 -39.90 -0.18 2.66
N ILE A 148 -39.22 0.68 3.45
CA ILE A 148 -39.84 1.38 4.58
C ILE A 148 -40.98 2.26 4.10
N SER A 149 -40.75 3.05 3.04
CA SER A 149 -41.77 3.93 2.44
C SER A 149 -43.00 3.15 1.96
N PHE A 150 -42.79 1.97 1.39
CA PHE A 150 -43.88 1.09 0.95
C PHE A 150 -44.63 0.45 2.12
N SER A 151 -43.92 -0.03 3.14
CA SER A 151 -44.49 -0.66 4.33
C SER A 151 -45.35 0.30 5.16
N VAL A 152 -44.98 1.58 5.26
CA VAL A 152 -45.78 2.60 5.97
C VAL A 152 -47.12 2.87 5.27
N ARG A 153 -47.18 2.79 3.94
CA ARG A 153 -48.42 3.04 3.17
C ARG A 153 -49.47 1.94 3.32
N ARG A 154 -49.11 0.74 3.80
CA ARG A 154 -50.04 -0.38 3.97
C ARG A 154 -50.78 -0.41 5.33
N LYS A 155 -50.53 0.57 6.21
CA LYS A 155 -51.19 0.66 7.54
C LYS A 155 -52.45 1.55 7.57
N ILE A 156 -53.03 1.89 6.41
CA ILE A 156 -54.33 2.55 6.27
C ILE A 156 -55.28 1.54 5.61
#